data_AF-A0A2G2Y8G3-F1
#
_entry.id   AF-A0A2G2Y8G3-F1
#
_cell.length_a   1.000
_cell.length_b   1.000
_cell.length_c   1.000
_cell.angle_alpha   90.00
_cell.angle_beta   90.00
_cell.angle_gamma   90.00
#
_symmetry.space_group_name_H-M   'P 1'
#
loop_
_entity.id
_entity.type
_entity.pdbx_description
1 polymer ?
#
loop_
_entity_poly.entity_id
_entity_poly.type
_entity_poly.pdbx_seq_one_letter_code
_entity_poly.pdbx_strand_id
1 'polypeptide(L)'
;MELINNIAKAHRGVTVFGRVDEHTWEGNDLYMEMKESGVINEENIIESKVALVYGQMNEPPGAHMRVGSEVSTLLDRISSTVGYQPTLSTEMDSLQERINSTKEGSITSIQAVYVPADDLTDLASATTFAHLYATTVLSRGLAAKEVEEIVLYTNSGQIGILQNHAPIATTVDIGILRISLNNQWLTMALMGGFARIGNNEITILVNDIEKGSEIDPQEEQQNLEIERVNMRRAEGRRQKIEANSALRRARKRVETINPIL
;
A
#
# COMPACT_ATOMS: atom_id res chain seq x y z
N MET A 1 -8.84 3.14 8.41
CA MET A 1 -10.27 2.90 8.70
C MET A 1 -11.21 3.67 7.78
N GLU A 2 -10.82 4.85 7.29
CA GLU A 2 -11.59 5.68 6.35
C GLU A 2 -12.11 4.93 5.10
N LEU A 3 -11.30 4.05 4.52
CA LEU A 3 -11.70 3.24 3.36
C LEU A 3 -12.86 2.28 3.66
N ILE A 4 -12.85 1.62 4.81
CA ILE A 4 -13.88 0.65 5.22
C ILE A 4 -15.20 1.38 5.45
N ASN A 5 -15.17 2.51 6.16
CA ASN A 5 -16.33 3.34 6.42
C ASN A 5 -16.95 3.85 5.11
N ASN A 6 -16.13 4.33 4.17
CA ASN A 6 -16.58 4.85 2.89
C ASN A 6 -17.17 3.75 2.00
N ILE A 7 -16.55 2.57 1.94
CA ILE A 7 -17.06 1.44 1.14
C ILE A 7 -18.35 0.87 1.75
N ALA A 8 -18.39 0.63 3.06
CA ALA A 8 -19.55 0.08 3.75
C ALA A 8 -20.77 1.02 3.72
N LYS A 9 -20.55 2.34 3.64
CA LYS A 9 -21.62 3.34 3.49
C LYS A 9 -22.09 3.49 2.04
N ALA A 10 -21.16 3.48 1.08
CA ALA A 10 -21.48 3.72 -0.33
C ALA A 10 -22.03 2.48 -1.06
N HIS A 11 -21.63 1.27 -0.67
CA HIS A 11 -22.02 0.04 -1.33
C HIS A 11 -23.10 -0.72 -0.55
N ARG A 12 -24.05 -1.33 -1.28
CA ARG A 12 -25.16 -2.14 -0.72
C ARG A 12 -24.77 -3.60 -0.44
N GLY A 13 -23.49 -3.94 -0.55
CA GLY A 13 -22.98 -5.29 -0.28
C GLY A 13 -22.70 -5.53 1.20
N VAL A 14 -22.62 -6.81 1.58
CA VAL A 14 -22.17 -7.20 2.92
C VAL A 14 -20.64 -7.15 2.94
N THR A 15 -20.07 -6.46 3.92
CA THR A 15 -18.62 -6.39 4.12
C THR A 15 -18.20 -7.48 5.10
N VAL A 16 -17.18 -8.26 4.78
CA VAL A 16 -16.58 -9.20 5.74
C VAL A 16 -15.17 -8.72 6.04
N PHE A 17 -14.85 -8.61 7.32
CA PHE A 17 -13.55 -8.19 7.79
C PHE A 17 -12.91 -9.34 8.57
N GLY A 18 -11.85 -9.91 7.99
CA GLY A 18 -11.04 -10.94 8.62
C GLY A 18 -9.72 -10.35 9.10
N ARG A 19 -9.42 -10.48 10.38
CA ARG A 19 -8.11 -10.15 10.96
C ARG A 19 -7.49 -11.40 11.54
N VAL A 20 -6.25 -11.67 11.17
CA VAL A 20 -5.45 -12.81 11.66
C VAL A 20 -4.18 -12.23 12.26
N ASP A 21 -3.79 -12.75 13.42
CA ASP A 21 -2.56 -12.36 14.13
C ASP A 21 -2.48 -10.86 14.50
N GLU A 22 -3.63 -10.25 14.80
CA GLU A 22 -3.67 -8.87 15.32
C GLU A 22 -3.82 -8.80 16.84
N HIS A 23 -3.46 -7.64 17.40
CA HIS A 23 -3.65 -7.39 18.82
C HIS A 23 -5.15 -7.26 19.17
N THR A 24 -5.55 -7.88 20.29
CA THR A 24 -6.93 -7.85 20.80
C THR A 24 -7.48 -6.43 20.96
N TRP A 25 -6.65 -5.46 21.33
CA TRP A 25 -7.06 -4.07 21.50
C TRP A 25 -7.33 -3.38 20.15
N GLU A 26 -6.56 -3.67 19.10
CA GLU A 26 -6.79 -3.14 17.75
C GLU A 26 -8.13 -3.63 17.17
N GLY A 27 -8.52 -4.88 17.47
CA GLY A 27 -9.83 -5.43 17.11
C GLY A 27 -10.98 -4.78 17.89
N ASN A 28 -10.77 -4.50 19.18
CA ASN A 28 -11.76 -3.80 20.01
C ASN A 28 -11.98 -2.36 19.54
N ASP A 29 -10.92 -1.62 19.22
CA ASP A 29 -11.01 -0.24 18.76
C ASP A 29 -11.76 -0.15 17.43
N LEU A 30 -11.49 -1.07 16.51
CA LEU A 30 -12.22 -1.18 15.25
C LEU A 30 -13.71 -1.46 15.46
N TYR A 31 -14.06 -2.35 16.40
CA TYR A 31 -15.45 -2.65 16.72
C TYR A 31 -16.19 -1.41 17.25
N MET A 32 -15.56 -0.65 18.16
CA MET A 32 -16.12 0.58 18.69
C MET A 32 -16.30 1.65 17.60
N GLU A 33 -15.32 1.83 16.73
CA GLU A 33 -15.41 2.79 15.62
C GLU A 33 -16.53 2.41 14.63
N MET A 34 -16.71 1.12 14.34
CA MET A 34 -17.79 0.64 13.47
C MET A 34 -19.18 0.82 14.09
N LYS A 35 -19.28 0.72 15.42
CA LYS A 35 -20.50 1.02 16.17
C LYS A 35 -20.82 2.52 16.12
N GLU A 36 -19.85 3.37 16.45
CA GLU A 36 -20.03 4.83 16.45
C GLU A 36 -20.37 5.38 15.06
N SER A 37 -19.80 4.77 14.02
CA SER A 37 -20.04 5.18 12.63
C SER A 37 -21.34 4.66 12.01
N GLY A 38 -22.10 3.82 12.74
CA GLY A 38 -23.37 3.24 12.30
C GLY A 38 -23.23 2.10 11.29
N VAL A 39 -22.04 1.50 11.18
CA VAL A 39 -21.79 0.31 10.34
C VAL A 39 -22.27 -0.97 11.04
N ILE A 40 -22.11 -1.01 12.37
CA ILE A 40 -22.69 -2.02 13.26
C ILE A 40 -23.87 -1.40 14.00
N ASN A 41 -25.04 -2.02 13.89
CA ASN A 41 -26.23 -1.65 14.65
C ASN A 41 -26.48 -2.72 15.72
N GLU A 42 -26.19 -2.40 16.98
CA GLU A 42 -26.40 -3.30 18.12
C GLU A 42 -27.89 -3.53 18.43
N GLU A 43 -28.73 -2.54 18.15
CA GLU A 43 -30.18 -2.63 18.40
C GLU A 43 -30.86 -3.50 17.32
N ASN A 44 -30.32 -3.50 16.10
CA ASN A 44 -30.78 -4.34 15.01
C ASN A 44 -29.62 -4.95 14.21
N ILE A 45 -29.15 -6.12 14.64
CA ILE A 45 -28.02 -6.84 14.03
C ILE A 45 -28.26 -7.12 12.54
N ILE A 46 -29.51 -7.33 12.11
CA ILE A 46 -29.86 -7.62 10.70
C ILE A 46 -29.56 -6.42 9.79
N GLU A 47 -29.57 -5.20 10.34
CA GLU A 47 -29.23 -3.98 9.60
C GLU A 47 -27.73 -3.69 9.58
N SER A 48 -26.92 -4.46 10.33
CA SER A 48 -25.46 -4.33 10.30
C SER A 48 -24.93 -4.72 8.92
N LYS A 49 -23.98 -3.93 8.41
CA LYS A 49 -23.44 -4.11 7.05
C LYS A 49 -22.10 -4.85 7.03
N VAL A 50 -21.64 -5.29 8.20
CA VAL A 50 -20.32 -5.90 8.39
C VAL A 50 -20.39 -7.16 9.24
N ALA A 51 -19.60 -8.16 8.88
CA ALA A 51 -19.27 -9.30 9.74
C ALA A 51 -17.77 -9.24 10.10
N LEU A 52 -17.45 -9.35 11.38
CA LEU A 52 -16.07 -9.34 11.88
C LEU A 52 -15.65 -10.76 12.26
N VAL A 53 -14.50 -11.19 11.77
CA VAL A 53 -13.86 -12.47 12.12
C VAL A 53 -12.45 -12.17 12.60
N TYR A 54 -12.15 -12.52 13.85
CA TYR A 54 -10.85 -12.29 14.48
C TYR A 54 -10.17 -13.63 14.80
N GLY A 55 -8.91 -13.76 14.42
CA GLY A 55 -7.93 -14.66 15.03
C GLY A 55 -6.88 -13.81 15.72
N GLN A 56 -6.90 -13.76 17.05
CA GLN A 56 -6.09 -12.83 17.84
C GLN A 56 -4.74 -13.43 18.22
N MET A 57 -3.68 -12.62 18.36
CA MET A 57 -2.34 -13.11 18.74
C MET A 57 -2.26 -13.93 20.04
N ASN A 58 -3.26 -13.79 20.93
CA ASN A 58 -3.33 -14.53 22.19
C ASN A 58 -3.94 -15.94 22.03
N GLU A 59 -4.42 -16.29 20.84
CA GLU A 59 -4.95 -17.61 20.54
C GLU A 59 -3.79 -18.58 20.23
N PRO A 60 -3.99 -19.90 20.40
CA PRO A 60 -2.96 -20.87 20.04
C PRO A 60 -2.71 -20.80 18.51
N PRO A 61 -1.50 -21.11 18.02
CA PRO A 61 -1.19 -21.08 16.58
C PRO A 61 -2.16 -21.92 15.72
N GLY A 62 -2.72 -22.98 16.32
CA GLY A 62 -3.76 -23.83 15.71
C GLY A 62 -5.17 -23.20 15.66
N ALA A 63 -5.37 -21.98 16.14
CA ALA A 63 -6.55 -21.14 15.94
C ALA A 63 -6.30 -20.11 14.82
N HIS A 64 -5.07 -19.56 14.72
CA HIS A 64 -4.67 -18.63 13.65
C HIS A 64 -4.74 -19.30 12.27
N MET A 65 -4.21 -20.53 12.19
CA MET A 65 -4.25 -21.37 10.99
C MET A 65 -5.68 -21.89 10.68
N ARG A 66 -6.56 -21.92 11.68
CA ARG A 66 -7.90 -22.55 11.62
C ARG A 66 -9.02 -21.57 11.26
N VAL A 67 -8.76 -20.27 11.33
CA VAL A 67 -9.56 -19.26 10.61
C VAL A 67 -9.36 -19.39 9.09
N GLY A 68 -8.26 -20.03 8.64
CA GLY A 68 -7.97 -20.35 7.23
C GLY A 68 -8.31 -21.77 6.77
N SER A 69 -8.08 -22.83 7.58
CA SER A 69 -8.27 -24.23 7.14
C SER A 69 -8.21 -25.25 8.30
N GLU A 70 -9.32 -25.91 8.64
CA GLU A 70 -9.31 -27.17 9.40
C GLU A 70 -9.02 -28.35 8.46
N VAL A 71 -7.75 -28.69 8.16
CA VAL A 71 -7.21 -30.07 7.94
C VAL A 71 -5.68 -29.98 7.80
N SER A 72 -4.89 -30.09 8.87
CA SER A 72 -3.47 -30.53 8.74
C SER A 72 -2.83 -30.94 10.07
N THR A 73 -3.58 -31.58 10.97
CA THR A 73 -3.05 -32.00 12.27
C THR A 73 -2.31 -33.35 12.24
N LEU A 74 -1.90 -33.87 11.07
CA LEU A 74 -1.40 -35.26 11.01
C LEU A 74 -0.20 -35.57 10.09
N LEU A 75 0.51 -34.61 9.50
CA LEU A 75 1.71 -34.95 8.72
C LEU A 75 2.93 -34.10 9.05
N ASP A 76 3.99 -34.83 9.38
CA ASP A 76 5.21 -34.42 10.04
C ASP A 76 6.00 -33.30 9.35
N ARG A 77 6.50 -32.41 10.23
CA ARG A 77 7.70 -31.58 10.13
C ARG A 77 8.66 -31.90 8.97
N ILE A 78 8.72 -31.00 7.99
CA ILE A 78 9.94 -30.72 7.23
C ILE A 78 10.17 -29.21 7.26
N SER A 79 11.30 -28.81 7.85
CA SER A 79 11.75 -27.42 7.92
C SER A 79 12.15 -26.96 6.51
N SER A 80 11.52 -25.91 5.99
CA SER A 80 11.96 -25.27 4.74
C SER A 80 13.12 -24.31 4.99
N THR A 81 13.84 -23.98 3.91
CA THR A 81 15.09 -23.19 3.83
C THR A 81 15.04 -21.80 4.50
N VAL A 82 13.85 -21.29 4.83
CA VAL A 82 13.65 -19.94 5.42
C VAL A 82 12.67 -19.97 6.62
N GLY A 83 12.31 -21.14 7.14
CA GLY A 83 11.46 -21.27 8.34
C GLY A 83 9.94 -21.33 8.09
N TYR A 84 9.48 -21.28 6.84
CA TYR A 84 8.06 -21.47 6.48
C TYR A 84 7.67 -22.95 6.30
N GLN A 85 6.37 -23.25 6.27
CA GLN A 85 5.88 -24.58 5.90
C GLN A 85 6.11 -24.85 4.40
N PRO A 86 6.46 -26.09 3.98
CA PRO A 86 6.64 -26.42 2.57
C PRO A 86 5.37 -26.26 1.72
N THR A 87 4.19 -26.32 2.36
CA THR A 87 2.87 -26.22 1.72
C THR A 87 2.35 -24.79 1.61
N LEU A 88 3.10 -23.78 2.08
CA LEU A 88 2.64 -22.38 2.14
C LEU A 88 2.07 -21.89 0.81
N SER A 89 2.77 -22.16 -0.30
CA SER A 89 2.30 -21.74 -1.63
C SER A 89 0.95 -22.36 -1.98
N THR A 90 0.82 -23.68 -1.84
CA THR A 90 -0.41 -24.40 -2.20
C THR A 90 -1.59 -24.03 -1.30
N GLU A 91 -1.34 -23.80 -0.01
CA GLU A 91 -2.39 -23.36 0.93
C GLU A 91 -2.83 -21.93 0.61
N MET A 92 -1.90 -21.04 0.27
CA MET A 92 -2.21 -19.67 -0.14
C MET A 92 -2.95 -19.64 -1.48
N ASP A 93 -2.53 -20.44 -2.46
CA ASP A 93 -3.21 -20.59 -3.75
C ASP A 93 -4.67 -20.99 -3.54
N SER A 94 -4.91 -22.03 -2.73
CA SER A 94 -6.26 -22.54 -2.44
C SER A 94 -7.14 -21.51 -1.73
N LEU A 95 -6.57 -20.71 -0.83
CA LEU A 95 -7.28 -19.64 -0.15
C LEU A 95 -7.63 -18.50 -1.11
N GLN A 96 -6.65 -18.03 -1.89
CA GLN A 96 -6.83 -16.87 -2.78
C GLN A 96 -7.77 -17.18 -3.96
N GLU A 97 -7.75 -18.40 -4.49
CA GLU A 97 -8.69 -18.81 -5.55
C GLU A 97 -10.16 -18.77 -5.10
N ARG A 98 -10.43 -18.96 -3.79
CA ARG A 98 -11.78 -18.83 -3.24
C ARG A 98 -12.26 -17.37 -3.17
N ILE A 99 -11.34 -16.42 -3.18
CA ILE A 99 -11.61 -14.98 -3.11
C ILE A 99 -11.66 -14.43 -4.54
N ASN A 100 -12.64 -14.89 -5.32
CA ASN A 100 -12.80 -14.49 -6.70
C ASN A 100 -14.27 -14.16 -7.05
N SER A 101 -14.46 -13.37 -8.09
CA SER A 101 -15.77 -13.06 -8.63
C SER A 101 -16.27 -14.22 -9.49
N THR A 102 -17.53 -14.59 -9.30
CA THR A 102 -18.23 -15.61 -10.07
C THR A 102 -19.36 -14.98 -10.90
N LYS A 103 -20.06 -15.79 -11.69
CA LYS A 103 -21.22 -15.31 -12.46
C LYS A 103 -22.41 -14.91 -11.57
N GLU A 104 -22.49 -15.47 -10.37
CA GLU A 104 -23.60 -15.25 -9.42
C GLU A 104 -23.33 -14.08 -8.47
N GLY A 105 -22.08 -13.64 -8.34
CA GLY A 105 -21.70 -12.55 -7.45
C GLY A 105 -20.21 -12.24 -7.49
N SER A 106 -19.86 -11.02 -7.08
CA SER A 106 -18.47 -10.54 -7.07
C SER A 106 -17.96 -10.35 -5.65
N ILE A 107 -16.74 -10.79 -5.40
CA ILE A 107 -16.01 -10.50 -4.16
C ILE A 107 -14.93 -9.47 -4.50
N THR A 108 -14.90 -8.37 -3.75
CA THR A 108 -13.81 -7.39 -3.78
C THR A 108 -13.09 -7.48 -2.44
N SER A 109 -11.90 -8.10 -2.43
CA SER A 109 -11.07 -8.22 -1.24
C SER A 109 -10.04 -7.12 -1.16
N ILE A 110 -9.80 -6.64 0.06
CA ILE A 110 -8.69 -5.75 0.41
C ILE A 110 -7.91 -6.51 1.48
N GLN A 111 -6.64 -6.79 1.21
CA GLN A 111 -5.79 -7.58 2.09
C GLN A 111 -4.63 -6.71 2.56
N ALA A 112 -4.46 -6.60 3.88
CA ALA A 112 -3.27 -6.03 4.48
C ALA A 112 -2.22 -7.13 4.57
N VAL A 113 -1.09 -6.95 3.90
CA VAL A 113 0.01 -7.92 3.86
C VAL A 113 1.20 -7.32 4.60
N TYR A 114 1.66 -7.98 5.65
CA TYR A 114 2.88 -7.61 6.35
C TYR A 114 4.09 -8.11 5.54
N VAL A 115 5.01 -7.20 5.22
CA VAL A 115 6.26 -7.53 4.52
C VAL A 115 7.40 -7.57 5.56
N PRO A 116 7.96 -8.75 5.86
CA PRO A 116 9.03 -8.87 6.85
C PRO A 116 10.28 -8.10 6.41
N ALA A 117 10.84 -7.29 7.32
CA ALA A 117 12.07 -6.52 7.10
C ALA A 117 12.06 -5.64 5.83
N ASP A 118 10.88 -5.24 5.36
CA ASP A 118 10.68 -4.51 4.10
C ASP A 118 11.21 -5.26 2.84
N ASP A 119 11.39 -6.58 2.93
CA ASP A 119 11.86 -7.44 1.84
C ASP A 119 10.70 -8.05 1.04
N LEU A 120 10.40 -7.48 -0.14
CA LEU A 120 9.37 -7.98 -1.05
C LEU A 120 9.71 -9.35 -1.66
N THR A 121 10.94 -9.83 -1.51
CA THR A 121 11.37 -11.15 -1.98
C THR A 121 11.13 -12.27 -0.96
N ASP A 122 10.68 -11.91 0.25
CA ASP A 122 10.19 -12.88 1.23
C ASP A 122 9.11 -13.78 0.61
N LEU A 123 9.20 -15.07 0.91
CA LEU A 123 8.38 -16.09 0.26
C LEU A 123 6.87 -15.84 0.47
N ALA A 124 6.45 -15.50 1.68
CA ALA A 124 5.03 -15.26 1.97
C ALA A 124 4.51 -14.01 1.25
N SER A 125 5.32 -12.95 1.24
CA SER A 125 5.02 -11.69 0.56
C SER A 125 4.90 -11.90 -0.95
N ALA A 126 5.93 -12.50 -1.57
CA ALA A 126 6.01 -12.74 -3.00
C ALA A 126 4.87 -13.65 -3.51
N THR A 127 4.55 -14.73 -2.79
CA THR A 127 3.42 -15.61 -3.14
C THR A 127 2.10 -14.83 -3.06
N THR A 128 1.88 -14.02 -2.01
CA THR A 128 0.65 -13.24 -1.87
C THR A 128 0.48 -12.22 -3.01
N PHE A 129 1.54 -11.47 -3.32
CA PHE A 129 1.51 -10.44 -4.36
C PHE A 129 1.16 -10.99 -5.75
N ALA A 130 1.52 -12.26 -6.03
CA ALA A 130 1.19 -12.89 -7.31
C ALA A 130 -0.32 -13.02 -7.57
N HIS A 131 -1.16 -13.03 -6.51
CA HIS A 131 -2.62 -13.15 -6.63
C HIS A 131 -3.36 -11.80 -6.58
N LEU A 132 -2.69 -10.70 -6.26
CA LEU A 132 -3.34 -9.41 -6.10
C LEU A 132 -3.54 -8.71 -7.45
N TYR A 133 -4.78 -8.30 -7.73
CA TYR A 133 -5.11 -7.52 -8.93
C TYR A 133 -4.61 -6.06 -8.86
N ALA A 134 -4.48 -5.52 -7.65
CA ALA A 134 -3.95 -4.20 -7.39
C ALA A 134 -3.21 -4.21 -6.05
N THR A 135 -2.01 -3.63 -6.02
CA THR A 135 -1.15 -3.59 -4.83
C THR A 135 -0.89 -2.14 -4.46
N THR A 136 -1.05 -1.80 -3.19
CA THR A 136 -0.60 -0.53 -2.61
C THR A 136 0.44 -0.83 -1.55
N VAL A 137 1.70 -0.50 -1.82
CA VAL A 137 2.81 -0.72 -0.88
C VAL A 137 2.93 0.52 0.00
N LEU A 138 2.69 0.34 1.31
CA LEU A 138 2.87 1.39 2.29
C LEU A 138 4.34 1.43 2.72
N SER A 139 5.14 2.24 2.03
CA SER A 139 6.53 2.49 2.41
C SER A 139 6.62 3.54 3.52
N ARG A 140 7.41 3.27 4.57
CA ARG A 140 7.78 4.26 5.59
C ARG A 140 8.87 5.19 5.06
N GLY A 141 8.47 6.13 4.19
CA GLY A 141 9.31 7.28 3.83
C GLY A 141 9.24 8.35 4.93
N LEU A 142 10.27 8.44 5.79
CA LEU A 142 10.48 9.50 6.80
C LEU A 142 9.29 9.73 7.75
N ALA A 143 9.19 8.90 8.80
CA ALA A 143 8.26 9.17 9.89
C ALA A 143 8.78 10.33 10.79
N ALA A 144 7.98 11.38 10.91
CA ALA A 144 8.04 12.42 11.97
C ALA A 144 9.39 13.13 12.17
N LYS A 145 9.76 14.03 11.26
CA LYS A 145 10.78 15.06 11.52
C LYS A 145 10.14 16.44 11.48
N GLU A 146 10.59 17.37 12.32
CA GLU A 146 10.27 18.78 12.14
C GLU A 146 10.92 19.25 10.83
N VAL A 147 10.09 19.79 9.94
CA VAL A 147 10.50 20.26 8.62
C VAL A 147 10.27 21.77 8.54
N GLU A 148 11.25 22.49 8.02
CA GLU A 148 11.17 23.95 7.84
C GLU A 148 10.37 24.32 6.59
N GLU A 149 10.61 23.59 5.51
CA GLU A 149 10.03 23.84 4.20
C GLU A 149 9.89 22.53 3.40
N ILE A 150 8.78 22.38 2.68
CA ILE A 150 8.55 21.29 1.73
C ILE A 150 8.21 21.86 0.36
N VAL A 151 8.86 21.37 -0.69
CA VAL A 151 8.49 21.65 -2.08
C VAL A 151 7.94 20.39 -2.73
N LEU A 152 6.71 20.47 -3.22
CA LEU A 152 5.96 19.35 -3.78
C LEU A 152 5.50 19.66 -5.21
N TYR A 153 5.59 18.68 -6.12
CA TYR A 153 5.07 18.80 -7.48
C TYR A 153 3.63 18.28 -7.55
N THR A 154 2.72 19.16 -7.97
CA THR A 154 1.33 18.84 -8.28
C THR A 154 1.10 18.87 -9.79
N ASN A 155 -0.08 18.43 -10.22
CA ASN A 155 -0.51 18.53 -11.61
C ASN A 155 -0.57 19.98 -12.15
N SER A 156 -0.63 20.97 -11.25
CA SER A 156 -0.75 22.40 -11.58
C SER A 156 0.58 23.16 -11.49
N GLY A 157 1.65 22.50 -11.06
CA GLY A 157 2.96 23.11 -10.82
C GLY A 157 3.53 22.74 -9.45
N GLN A 158 4.52 23.50 -9.01
CA GLN A 158 5.16 23.30 -7.71
C GLN A 158 4.44 24.10 -6.62
N ILE A 159 4.35 23.52 -5.44
CA ILE A 159 3.85 24.18 -4.23
C ILE A 159 4.95 24.11 -3.17
N GLY A 160 5.34 25.28 -2.65
CA GLY A 160 6.15 25.40 -1.44
C GLY A 160 5.23 25.48 -0.23
N ILE A 161 5.49 24.65 0.78
CA ILE A 161 4.69 24.53 1.99
C ILE A 161 5.60 24.88 3.18
N LEU A 162 5.19 25.91 3.92
CA LEU A 162 5.84 26.41 5.13
C LEU A 162 4.93 26.15 6.35
N GLN A 163 5.41 26.49 7.53
CA GLN A 163 4.59 26.46 8.75
C GLN A 163 3.32 27.32 8.59
N ASN A 164 2.21 26.83 9.15
CA ASN A 164 0.89 27.48 9.13
C ASN A 164 0.32 27.70 7.72
N HIS A 165 0.73 26.88 6.74
CA HIS A 165 0.14 26.89 5.41
C HIS A 165 -1.37 26.61 5.46
N ALA A 166 -2.13 27.28 4.59
CA ALA A 166 -3.56 27.05 4.46
C ALA A 166 -3.87 25.56 4.19
N PRO A 167 -4.93 24.97 4.78
CA PRO A 167 -5.28 23.59 4.52
C PRO A 167 -5.59 23.36 3.04
N ILE A 168 -4.96 22.36 2.44
CA ILE A 168 -5.12 22.00 1.02
C ILE A 168 -5.07 20.48 0.87
N ALA A 169 -5.96 19.95 0.03
CA ALA A 169 -5.84 18.59 -0.50
C ALA A 169 -5.57 18.68 -2.01
N THR A 170 -4.54 18.00 -2.50
CA THR A 170 -4.12 18.08 -3.90
C THR A 170 -3.57 16.76 -4.42
N THR A 171 -3.64 16.55 -5.73
CA THR A 171 -2.96 15.46 -6.41
C THR A 171 -1.47 15.77 -6.56
N VAL A 172 -0.64 14.76 -6.33
CA VAL A 172 0.81 14.78 -6.55
C VAL A 172 1.09 14.16 -7.92
N ASP A 173 1.88 14.85 -8.74
CA ASP A 173 2.33 14.31 -10.03
C ASP A 173 3.69 13.61 -9.86
N ILE A 174 4.14 12.91 -10.91
CA ILE A 174 5.50 12.35 -10.96
C ILE A 174 6.51 13.50 -10.90
N GLY A 175 7.28 13.58 -9.83
CA GLY A 175 8.12 14.73 -9.55
C GLY A 175 9.07 14.54 -8.36
N ILE A 176 9.76 15.61 -8.00
CA ILE A 176 10.77 15.60 -6.93
C ILE A 176 10.18 16.25 -5.70
N LEU A 177 10.11 15.52 -4.60
CA LEU A 177 9.85 16.07 -3.27
C LEU A 177 11.16 16.62 -2.71
N ARG A 178 11.14 17.87 -2.25
CA ARG A 178 12.25 18.48 -1.51
C ARG A 178 11.80 18.78 -0.10
N ILE A 179 12.60 18.39 0.88
CA ILE A 179 12.31 18.57 2.31
C ILE A 179 13.53 19.26 2.93
N SER A 180 13.34 20.45 3.52
CA SER A 180 14.39 21.14 4.27
C SER A 180 14.40 20.66 5.72
N LEU A 181 15.49 19.99 6.12
CA LEU A 181 15.74 19.50 7.46
C LEU A 181 17.05 20.11 7.98
N ASN A 182 17.00 20.92 9.04
CA ASN A 182 18.19 21.53 9.65
C ASN A 182 19.10 22.23 8.62
N ASN A 183 18.53 23.10 7.77
CA ASN A 183 19.22 23.75 6.66
C ASN A 183 19.82 22.81 5.58
N GLN A 184 19.43 21.52 5.53
CA GLN A 184 19.83 20.59 4.48
C GLN A 184 18.61 20.12 3.68
N TRP A 185 18.75 20.13 2.35
CA TRP A 185 17.72 19.65 1.44
C TRP A 185 17.85 18.14 1.22
N LEU A 186 16.80 17.42 1.57
CA LEU A 186 16.60 16.03 1.19
C LEU A 186 15.71 15.97 -0.06
N THR A 187 16.15 15.22 -1.07
CA THR A 187 15.40 15.03 -2.32
C THR A 187 14.91 13.59 -2.47
N MET A 188 13.66 13.45 -2.91
CA MET A 188 13.03 12.15 -3.15
C MET A 188 12.25 12.18 -4.46
N ALA A 189 12.28 11.10 -5.22
CA ALA A 189 11.47 10.91 -6.40
C ALA A 189 10.10 10.36 -5.98
N LEU A 190 9.01 11.02 -6.39
CA LEU A 190 7.64 10.58 -6.14
C LEU A 190 6.98 10.06 -7.41
N MET A 191 6.29 8.92 -7.34
CA MET A 191 5.58 8.31 -8.48
C MET A 191 4.08 8.63 -8.49
N GLY A 192 3.76 9.91 -8.24
CA GLY A 192 2.40 10.42 -8.20
C GLY A 192 1.58 9.92 -7.01
N GLY A 193 0.48 10.60 -6.71
CA GLY A 193 -0.38 10.29 -5.57
C GLY A 193 -1.23 11.46 -5.10
N PHE A 194 -1.36 11.60 -3.78
CA PHE A 194 -2.16 12.63 -3.12
C PHE A 194 -1.40 13.22 -1.94
N ALA A 195 -1.60 14.51 -1.69
CA ALA A 195 -1.10 15.18 -0.51
C ALA A 195 -2.22 15.94 0.19
N ARG A 196 -2.22 15.87 1.51
CA ARG A 196 -3.10 16.62 2.40
C ARG A 196 -2.22 17.45 3.33
N ILE A 197 -2.43 18.75 3.30
CA ILE A 197 -1.79 19.75 4.17
C ILE A 197 -2.87 20.30 5.10
N GLY A 198 -2.61 20.32 6.39
CA GLY A 198 -3.50 20.95 7.37
C GLY A 198 -3.01 20.72 8.80
N ASN A 199 -3.35 21.63 9.71
CA ASN A 199 -2.95 21.54 11.12
C ASN A 199 -1.44 21.38 11.33
N ASN A 200 -0.61 22.04 10.50
CA ASN A 200 0.85 21.86 10.47
C ASN A 200 1.33 20.42 10.24
N GLU A 201 0.46 19.57 9.72
CA GLU A 201 0.78 18.23 9.27
C GLU A 201 0.66 18.14 7.75
N ILE A 202 1.56 17.36 7.16
CA ILE A 202 1.53 17.03 5.73
C ILE A 202 1.53 15.51 5.62
N THR A 203 0.46 14.98 5.03
CA THR A 203 0.36 13.56 4.68
C THR A 203 0.51 13.43 3.18
N ILE A 204 1.49 12.65 2.71
CA ILE A 204 1.67 12.36 1.29
C ILE A 204 1.52 10.86 1.09
N LEU A 205 0.54 10.48 0.27
CA LEU A 205 0.30 9.10 -0.15
C LEU A 205 0.71 8.99 -1.61
N VAL A 206 1.73 8.19 -1.89
CA VAL A 206 2.26 7.99 -3.25
C VAL A 206 2.31 6.53 -3.61
N ASN A 207 2.30 6.24 -4.91
CA ASN A 207 2.42 4.86 -5.40
C ASN A 207 3.80 4.26 -5.10
N ASP A 208 4.83 5.10 -5.16
CA ASP A 208 6.22 4.71 -4.94
C ASP A 208 7.07 5.95 -4.62
N ILE A 209 8.15 5.75 -3.86
CA ILE A 209 9.04 6.81 -3.36
C ILE A 209 10.47 6.30 -3.19
N GLU A 210 11.43 7.05 -3.72
CA GLU A 210 12.86 6.70 -3.64
C GLU A 210 13.68 7.93 -3.21
N LYS A 211 14.60 7.76 -2.26
CA LYS A 211 15.52 8.85 -1.88
C LYS A 211 16.61 9.00 -2.93
N GLY A 212 16.97 10.24 -3.28
CA GLY A 212 18.06 10.48 -4.23
C GLY A 212 19.38 9.82 -3.86
N SER A 213 19.65 9.65 -2.56
CA SER A 213 20.84 8.97 -2.04
C SER A 213 20.84 7.45 -2.18
N GLU A 214 19.68 6.83 -2.39
CA GLU A 214 19.50 5.37 -2.50
C GLU A 214 19.48 4.91 -3.96
N ILE A 215 19.45 5.83 -4.92
CA ILE A 215 19.37 5.53 -6.35
C ILE A 215 20.79 5.35 -6.91
N ASP A 216 21.08 4.20 -7.52
CA ASP A 216 22.33 3.98 -8.25
C ASP A 216 22.34 4.80 -9.56
N PRO A 217 23.28 5.76 -9.73
CA PRO A 217 23.30 6.63 -10.90
C PRO A 217 23.58 5.90 -12.22
N GLN A 218 24.37 4.82 -12.20
CA GLN A 218 24.72 4.09 -13.41
C GLN A 218 23.57 3.20 -13.86
N GLU A 219 22.95 2.49 -12.91
CA GLU A 219 21.80 1.62 -13.19
C GLU A 219 20.62 2.45 -13.71
N GLU A 220 20.29 3.56 -13.04
CA GLU A 220 19.13 4.36 -13.42
C GLU A 220 19.35 5.11 -14.74
N GLN A 221 20.60 5.47 -15.06
CA GLN A 221 20.93 6.05 -16.37
C GLN A 221 20.74 5.03 -17.51
N GLN A 222 21.05 3.75 -17.28
CA GLN A 222 20.78 2.68 -18.24
C GLN A 222 19.27 2.46 -18.39
N ASN A 223 18.54 2.39 -17.27
CA ASN A 223 17.10 2.26 -17.24
C ASN A 223 16.41 3.38 -18.03
N LEU A 224 16.85 4.63 -17.84
CA LEU A 224 16.35 5.78 -18.60
C LEU A 224 16.54 5.61 -20.12
N GLU A 225 17.66 5.05 -20.57
CA GLU A 225 17.89 4.83 -22.00
C GLU A 225 17.02 3.71 -22.56
N ILE A 226 16.81 2.62 -21.80
CA ILE A 226 15.86 1.55 -22.14
C ILE A 226 14.46 2.13 -22.31
N GLU A 227 13.99 2.94 -21.36
CA GLU A 227 12.67 3.55 -21.41
C GLU A 227 12.51 4.56 -22.56
N ARG A 228 13.58 5.27 -22.94
CA ARG A 228 13.58 6.12 -24.14
C ARG A 228 13.38 5.30 -25.41
N VAL A 229 14.05 4.15 -25.51
CA VAL A 229 13.90 3.25 -26.66
C VAL A 229 12.49 2.64 -26.68
N ASN A 230 11.96 2.22 -25.53
CA ASN A 230 10.61 1.69 -25.40
C ASN A 230 9.55 2.71 -25.85
N MET A 231 9.70 3.99 -25.46
CA MET A 231 8.81 5.06 -25.93
C MET A 231 8.84 5.17 -27.46
N ARG A 232 10.04 5.19 -28.07
CA ARG A 232 10.17 5.30 -29.54
C ARG A 232 9.53 4.13 -30.29
N ARG A 233 9.53 2.94 -29.68
CA ARG A 233 8.95 1.71 -30.25
C ARG A 233 7.45 1.57 -29.98
N ALA A 234 6.86 2.38 -29.10
CA ALA A 234 5.44 2.29 -28.78
C ALA A 234 4.59 2.84 -29.95
N GLU A 235 3.75 2.01 -30.53
CA GLU A 235 2.90 2.39 -31.66
C GLU A 235 1.45 2.65 -31.21
N GLY A 236 0.92 1.79 -30.34
CA GLY A 236 -0.45 1.85 -29.83
C GLY A 236 -0.70 2.95 -28.80
N ARG A 237 -1.93 3.48 -28.73
CA ARG A 237 -2.32 4.55 -27.79
C ARG A 237 -2.02 4.18 -26.33
N ARG A 238 -2.37 2.97 -25.92
CA ARG A 238 -2.12 2.46 -24.55
C ARG A 238 -0.62 2.30 -24.28
N GLN A 239 0.10 1.64 -25.19
CA GLN A 239 1.55 1.45 -25.08
C GLN A 239 2.30 2.79 -24.99
N LYS A 240 1.89 3.79 -25.76
CA LYS A 240 2.48 5.14 -25.69
C LYS A 240 2.24 5.81 -24.33
N ILE A 241 1.07 5.63 -23.73
CA ILE A 241 0.76 6.20 -22.41
C ILE A 241 1.61 5.53 -21.33
N GLU A 242 1.70 4.20 -21.35
CA GLU A 242 2.49 3.41 -20.40
C GLU A 242 3.98 3.73 -20.53
N ALA A 243 4.52 3.71 -21.75
CA ALA A 243 5.92 4.04 -22.03
C ALA A 243 6.26 5.50 -21.70
N ASN A 244 5.36 6.45 -21.97
CA ASN A 244 5.57 7.84 -21.58
C ASN A 244 5.58 8.00 -20.05
N SER A 245 4.72 7.28 -19.34
CA SER A 245 4.68 7.31 -17.88
C SER A 245 5.96 6.70 -17.28
N ALA A 246 6.41 5.56 -17.80
CA ALA A 246 7.66 4.92 -17.38
C ALA A 246 8.88 5.81 -17.65
N LEU A 247 8.96 6.41 -18.83
CA LEU A 247 10.00 7.37 -19.18
C LEU A 247 10.00 8.61 -18.26
N ARG A 248 8.82 9.13 -17.90
CA ARG A 248 8.71 10.25 -16.94
C ARG A 248 9.26 9.86 -15.57
N ARG A 249 8.94 8.67 -15.06
CA ARG A 249 9.45 8.17 -13.78
C ARG A 249 10.98 8.05 -13.80
N ALA A 250 11.54 7.37 -14.80
CA ALA A 250 12.98 7.18 -14.92
C ALA A 250 13.74 8.51 -15.02
N ARG A 251 13.21 9.47 -15.80
CA ARG A 251 13.78 10.84 -15.86
C ARG A 251 13.81 11.51 -14.49
N LYS A 252 12.74 11.41 -13.71
CA LYS A 252 12.66 12.07 -12.40
C LYS A 252 13.56 11.42 -11.36
N ARG A 253 13.77 10.11 -11.42
CA ARG A 253 14.79 9.44 -10.59
C ARG A 253 16.19 10.00 -10.86
N VAL A 254 16.60 10.09 -12.13
CA VAL A 254 17.89 10.69 -12.51
C VAL A 254 18.02 12.15 -12.05
N GLU A 255 16.96 12.96 -12.24
CA GLU A 255 16.96 14.35 -11.76
C GLU A 255 17.01 14.47 -10.23
N THR A 256 16.56 13.45 -9.49
CA THR A 256 16.58 13.44 -8.00
C THR A 256 18.00 13.25 -7.45
N ILE A 257 18.86 12.53 -8.19
CA ILE A 257 20.28 12.30 -7.84
C ILE A 257 21.07 13.62 -7.90
N ASN A 258 20.86 14.40 -8.97
CA ASN A 258 21.50 15.70 -9.19
C ASN A 258 20.42 16.78 -9.36
N PRO A 259 19.80 17.22 -8.26
CA PRO A 259 18.77 18.24 -8.33
C PRO A 259 19.38 19.53 -8.88
N ILE A 260 18.85 20.03 -9.99
CA ILE A 260 19.21 21.36 -10.49
C ILE A 260 18.75 22.37 -9.43
N LEU A 261 19.71 23.09 -8.85
CA LEU A 261 19.53 24.19 -7.90
C LEU A 261 18.93 25.40 -8.60
#